data_AF-A0A972P8R9-F1
#
_entry.id   AF-A0A972P8R9-F1
#
_cell.length_a   1.000
_cell.length_b   1.000
_cell.length_c   1.000
_cell.angle_alpha   90.00
_cell.angle_beta   90.00
_cell.angle_gamma   90.00
#
_symmetry.space_group_name_H-M   'P 1'
#
loop_
_entity.id
_entity.type
_entity.pdbx_description
1 polymer ?
#
loop_
_entity_poly.entity_id
_entity_poly.type
_entity_poly.pdbx_seq_one_letter_code
_entity_poly.pdbx_strand_id
1 'polypeptide(L)' 'MTQEVGIDFDQFIECLRLNRTDAEMAVEFDVSEKTITCLRNHFERYGLDSVMGGD' A
#
# COMPACT_ATOMS: atom_id res chain seq x y z
N MET A 1 8.54 14.40 -0.31
CA MET A 1 7.52 14.50 -1.38
C MET A 1 6.52 13.35 -1.23
N THR A 2 5.83 13.27 -0.10
CA THR A 2 4.87 12.19 0.23
C THR A 2 3.59 12.76 0.85
N GLN A 3 3.37 14.08 0.75
CA GLN A 3 2.27 14.79 1.41
C GLN A 3 1.00 14.95 0.55
N GLU A 4 0.95 14.39 -0.67
CA GLU A 4 -0.18 14.64 -1.59
C GLU A 4 -0.66 13.37 -2.33
N VAL A 5 -0.47 12.20 -1.73
CA VAL A 5 -1.15 10.99 -2.17
C VAL A 5 -2.20 10.75 -1.10
N GLY A 6 -3.44 11.20 -1.33
CA GLY A 6 -4.56 11.08 -0.39
C GLY A 6 -5.03 9.63 -0.16
N ILE A 7 -4.10 8.67 -0.16
CA ILE A 7 -4.36 7.27 0.14
C ILE A 7 -4.35 7.11 1.64
N ASP A 8 -5.46 6.63 2.17
CA ASP A 8 -5.56 6.25 3.55
C ASP A 8 -4.76 4.96 3.76
N PHE A 9 -3.61 5.06 4.41
CA PHE A 9 -2.70 3.92 4.61
C PHE A 9 -3.33 2.82 5.47
N ASP A 10 -4.26 3.16 6.35
CA ASP A 10 -4.97 2.18 7.18
C ASP A 10 -5.88 1.32 6.30
N GLN A 11 -6.69 1.96 5.43
CA GLN A 11 -7.46 1.24 4.42
C GLN A 11 -6.57 0.45 3.46
N PHE A 12 -5.43 1.01 3.03
CA PHE A 12 -4.51 0.32 2.13
C PHE A 12 -3.99 -0.98 2.76
N ILE A 13 -3.62 -0.95 4.04
CA ILE A 13 -3.19 -2.14 4.80
C ILE A 13 -4.35 -3.12 4.96
N GLU A 14 -5.57 -2.65 5.18
CA GLU A 14 -6.76 -3.50 5.24
C GLU A 14 -7.03 -4.21 3.90
N CYS A 15 -6.95 -3.48 2.78
CA CYS A 15 -7.08 -4.06 1.44
C CYS A 15 -5.97 -5.09 1.15
N LEU A 16 -4.74 -4.84 1.60
CA LEU A 16 -3.65 -5.81 1.53
C LEU A 16 -3.94 -7.05 2.39
N ARG A 17 -4.45 -6.89 3.62
CA ARG A 17 -4.86 -8.00 4.51
C ARG A 17 -5.99 -8.83 3.92
N LEU A 18 -6.94 -8.19 3.25
CA LEU A 18 -8.05 -8.83 2.55
C LEU A 18 -7.63 -9.43 1.19
N ASN A 19 -6.34 -9.33 0.84
CA ASN A 19 -5.78 -9.84 -0.40
C ASN A 19 -6.50 -9.29 -1.65
N ARG A 20 -6.92 -8.01 -1.58
CA ARG A 20 -7.50 -7.27 -2.71
C ARG A 20 -6.48 -7.12 -3.82
N THR A 21 -6.97 -7.01 -5.05
CA THR A 21 -6.12 -6.79 -6.23
C THR A 21 -5.74 -5.32 -6.36
N ASP A 22 -4.61 -5.06 -7.01
CA ASP A 22 -4.10 -3.70 -7.15
C ASP A 22 -5.05 -2.81 -7.99
N ALA A 23 -5.80 -3.42 -8.91
CA ALA A 23 -6.85 -2.77 -9.71
C ALA A 23 -8.03 -2.29 -8.88
N GLU A 24 -8.52 -3.10 -7.93
CA GLU A 24 -9.62 -2.73 -7.04
C GLU A 24 -9.20 -1.55 -6.15
N MET A 25 -8.01 -1.66 -5.54
CA MET A 25 -7.44 -0.60 -4.74
C MET A 25 -7.22 0.69 -5.55
N ALA A 26 -6.74 0.58 -6.79
CA ALA A 26 -6.54 1.74 -7.67
C ALA A 26 -7.83 2.54 -7.88
N VAL A 27 -8.96 1.83 -8.08
CA VAL A 27 -10.27 2.46 -8.21
C VAL A 27 -10.77 3.01 -6.87
N GLU A 28 -10.62 2.26 -5.77
CA GLU A 28 -11.07 2.70 -4.44
C GLU A 28 -10.32 3.95 -3.94
N PHE A 29 -9.02 4.02 -4.22
CA PHE A 29 -8.16 5.12 -3.80
C PHE A 29 -8.07 6.25 -4.84
N ASP A 30 -8.76 6.14 -5.98
CA ASP A 30 -8.67 7.06 -7.12
C ASP A 30 -7.21 7.34 -7.54
N VAL A 31 -6.41 6.28 -7.63
CA VAL A 31 -5.00 6.35 -8.04
C VAL A 31 -4.71 5.37 -9.17
N SER A 32 -3.58 5.55 -9.84
CA SER A 32 -3.15 4.59 -10.86
C SER A 32 -2.72 3.26 -10.23
N GLU A 33 -3.00 2.14 -10.90
CA GLU A 33 -2.51 0.81 -10.51
C GLU A 33 -1.00 0.80 -10.27
N LYS A 34 -0.23 1.55 -11.08
CA LYS A 34 1.22 1.70 -10.87
C LYS A 34 1.56 2.29 -9.50
N THR A 35 0.75 3.22 -9.00
CA THR A 35 0.92 3.81 -7.67
C THR A 35 0.70 2.75 -6.60
N ILE A 36 -0.37 1.96 -6.71
CA ILE A 36 -0.66 0.85 -5.79
C ILE A 36 0.46 -0.20 -5.82
N THR A 37 0.90 -0.64 -7.00
CA THR A 37 2.02 -1.58 -7.14
C THR A 37 3.31 -1.03 -6.53
N CYS A 38 3.61 0.25 -6.74
CA CYS A 38 4.79 0.89 -6.16
C CYS A 38 4.70 0.94 -4.63
N LEU A 39 3.54 1.30 -4.09
CA LEU A 39 3.28 1.33 -2.65
C LEU A 39 3.35 -0.05 -2.03
N ARG A 40 2.80 -1.07 -2.70
CA ARG A 40 2.88 -2.47 -2.27
C ARG A 40 4.32 -2.95 -2.23
N ASN A 41 5.09 -2.71 -3.30
CA ASN A 41 6.51 -3.06 -3.33
C ASN A 41 7.31 -2.35 -2.23
N HIS A 42 6.99 -1.07 -1.98
CA HIS A 42 7.58 -0.30 -0.90
C HIS A 42 7.16 -0.86 0.46
N PHE A 43 5.91 -1.26 0.65
CA PHE A 43 5.42 -1.88 1.89
C PHE A 43 6.06 -3.25 2.12
N GLU A 44 6.23 -4.07 1.08
CA GLU A 44 6.91 -5.36 1.18
C GLU A 44 8.40 -5.20 1.49
N ARG A 45 9.07 -4.20 0.91
CA ARG A 45 10.50 -3.95 1.13
C ARG A 45 10.82 -3.26 2.46
N TYR A 46 9.99 -2.31 2.88
CA TYR A 46 10.26 -1.44 4.04
C TYR A 46 9.31 -1.73 5.22
N GLY A 47 8.07 -2.14 4.96
CA GLY A 47 7.06 -2.43 5.98
C GLY A 47 7.18 -3.82 6.59
N LEU A 48 7.57 -4.85 5.82
CA LEU A 48 7.85 -6.18 6.37
C LEU A 48 9.15 -6.20 7.18
N ASP A 49 10.18 -5.49 6.73
CA ASP A 49 11.46 -5.38 7.45
C ASP A 49 11.26 -4.71 8.83
N SER A 50 10.42 -3.67 8.89
CA SER A 50 10.11 -2.97 10.15
C SER A 50 9.16 -3.74 11.10
N VAL A 51 8.42 -4.74 10.64
CA VAL A 51 7.51 -5.55 11.48
C VAL A 51 8.10 -6.92 11.84
N MET A 52 9.09 -7.39 11.07
CA MET A 52 9.75 -8.69 11.26
C MET A 52 11.17 -8.58 11.83
N GLY A 53 11.76 -7.38 11.86
CA GLY A 53 13.05 -7.06 12.48
C GLY A 53 12.89 -6.55 13.91
N GLY A 54 12.40 -7.39 14.81
CA GLY A 54 12.59 -7.19 16.24
C GLY A 54 13.90 -7.85 16.68
N ASP A 55 15.01 -7.11 16.65
CA ASP A 55 16.16 -7.24 17.56
C ASP A 55 16.96 -5.93 17.62
#